data_AF-A0A6P9E1Y7-F1
#
_entry.id   AF-A0A6P9E1Y7-F1
#
_cell.length_a   1.000
_cell.length_b   1.000
_cell.length_c   1.000
_cell.angle_alpha   90.00
_cell.angle_beta   90.00
_cell.angle_gamma   90.00
#
_symmetry.space_group_name_H-M   'P 1'
#
loop_
_entity.id
_entity.type
_entity.pdbx_description
1 polymer ?
#
loop_
_entity_poly.entity_id
_entity_poly.type
_entity_poly.pdbx_seq_one_letter_code
_entity_poly.pdbx_strand_id
1 'polypeptide(L)'
;MEGMTPLNHLSPGPGSEKLWELLNWHLEEQRKRRAIEACSETKAKMDELENEISNVVGLHELKVQLRKWAGGMLLDERCRTLGLKVGIRRTPHMAFLGNPGSGGGGRLDYGVHVVSVELIFSI
;
A
#
# COMPACT_ATOMS: atom_id res chain seq x y z
N MET A 1 12.67 -16.54 17.34
CA MET A 1 12.32 -17.94 17.05
C MET A 1 12.10 -18.00 15.55
N GLU A 2 13.03 -18.64 14.87
CA GLU A 2 13.15 -18.68 13.41
C GLU A 2 11.93 -19.37 12.80
N GLY A 3 11.33 -18.77 11.77
CA GLY A 3 10.13 -19.29 11.12
C GLY A 3 10.40 -20.62 10.45
N MET A 4 10.22 -21.72 11.19
CA MET A 4 10.38 -23.07 10.67
C MET A 4 9.17 -23.41 9.81
N THR A 5 9.33 -23.33 8.49
CA THR A 5 8.39 -23.94 7.55
C THR A 5 8.41 -25.46 7.73
N PRO A 6 7.25 -26.16 7.71
CA PRO A 6 7.17 -27.62 7.89
C PRO A 6 8.08 -28.42 6.96
N LEU A 7 8.42 -27.86 5.78
CA LEU A 7 9.37 -28.40 4.81
C LEU A 7 10.78 -28.61 5.38
N ASN A 8 11.23 -27.80 6.34
CA ASN A 8 12.59 -27.87 6.88
C ASN A 8 12.83 -29.15 7.72
N HIS A 9 11.77 -29.87 8.06
CA HIS A 9 11.83 -31.12 8.84
C HIS A 9 11.67 -32.38 7.98
N LEU A 10 11.37 -32.23 6.68
CA LEU A 10 11.20 -33.34 5.76
C LEU A 10 12.50 -33.52 4.96
N SER A 11 13.38 -34.42 5.38
CA SER A 11 14.53 -34.81 4.55
C SER A 11 14.00 -35.37 3.22
N PRO A 12 14.50 -34.92 2.05
CA PRO A 12 14.18 -35.53 0.76
C PRO A 12 14.80 -36.94 0.72
N GLY A 13 14.04 -37.91 1.22
CA GLY A 13 14.39 -39.32 1.22
C GLY A 13 13.65 -40.07 0.11
N PRO A 14 14.18 -41.22 -0.35
CA PRO A 14 13.53 -42.04 -1.37
C PRO A 14 12.10 -42.40 -0.94
N GLY A 15 11.10 -42.05 -1.75
CA GLY A 15 9.68 -42.31 -1.48
C GLY A 15 8.86 -41.12 -0.95
N SER A 16 9.48 -39.98 -0.64
CA SER A 16 8.79 -38.76 -0.18
C SER A 16 8.66 -37.65 -1.25
N GLU A 17 9.21 -37.88 -2.44
CA GLU A 17 9.31 -36.92 -3.54
C GLU A 17 7.96 -36.33 -3.95
N LYS A 18 6.96 -37.19 -4.17
CA LYS A 18 5.62 -36.76 -4.57
C LYS A 18 4.94 -35.88 -3.51
N LEU A 19 5.17 -36.17 -2.23
CA LEU A 19 4.67 -35.34 -1.13
C LEU A 19 5.38 -33.99 -1.12
N TRP A 20 6.70 -33.99 -1.32
CA TRP A 20 7.52 -32.79 -1.44
C TRP A 20 7.07 -31.89 -2.60
N GLU A 21 6.81 -32.46 -3.77
CA GLU A 21 6.27 -31.74 -4.93
C GLU A 21 4.90 -31.11 -4.64
N LEU A 22 3.99 -31.86 -4.02
CA LEU A 22 2.66 -31.35 -3.67
C LEU A 22 2.71 -30.24 -2.63
N LEU A 23 3.60 -30.34 -1.63
CA LEU A 23 3.79 -29.31 -0.62
C LEU A 23 4.39 -28.03 -1.20
N ASN A 24 5.42 -28.15 -2.04
CA ASN A 24 6.01 -27.01 -2.73
C ASN A 24 4.98 -26.34 -3.65
N TRP A 25 4.24 -27.13 -4.44
CA TRP A 25 3.17 -26.62 -5.27
C TRP A 25 2.12 -25.86 -4.45
N HIS A 26 1.66 -26.42 -3.34
CA HIS A 26 0.67 -25.76 -2.49
C HIS A 26 1.21 -24.45 -1.91
N LEU A 27 2.46 -24.44 -1.42
CA LEU A 27 3.08 -23.24 -0.88
C LEU A 27 3.21 -22.13 -1.95
N GLU A 28 3.63 -22.50 -3.16
CA GLU A 28 3.71 -21.57 -4.30
C GLU A 28 2.33 -21.05 -4.70
N GLU A 29 1.31 -21.90 -4.74
CA GLU A 29 -0.06 -21.46 -5.02
C GLU A 29 -0.62 -20.55 -3.92
N GLN A 30 -0.31 -20.80 -2.64
CA GLN A 30 -0.66 -19.90 -1.55
C GLN A 30 0.05 -18.55 -1.69
N ARG A 31 1.34 -18.55 -2.04
CA ARG A 31 2.10 -17.32 -2.31
C ARG A 31 1.50 -16.51 -3.45
N LYS A 32 1.15 -17.17 -4.57
CA LYS A 32 0.49 -16.53 -5.71
C LYS A 32 -0.86 -15.92 -5.31
N ARG A 33 -1.70 -16.69 -4.60
CA ARG A 33 -3.01 -16.22 -4.12
C ARG A 33 -2.88 -14.98 -3.24
N ARG A 34 -2.00 -15.02 -2.24
CA ARG A 34 -1.73 -13.86 -1.36
C ARG A 34 -1.20 -12.66 -2.13
N ALA A 35 -0.32 -12.87 -3.10
CA ALA A 35 0.20 -11.80 -3.95
C ALA A 35 -0.89 -11.15 -4.81
N ILE A 36 -1.81 -11.96 -5.36
CA ILE A 36 -2.96 -11.49 -6.16
C ILE A 36 -3.94 -10.71 -5.27
N GLU A 37 -4.30 -11.25 -4.11
CA GLU A 37 -5.21 -10.61 -3.16
C GLU A 37 -4.69 -9.25 -2.71
N ALA A 38 -3.42 -9.18 -2.26
CA ALA A 38 -2.78 -7.92 -1.86
C ALA A 38 -2.68 -6.91 -3.01
N CYS A 39 -2.47 -7.36 -4.24
CA CYS A 39 -2.53 -6.52 -5.44
C CYS A 39 -3.94 -5.95 -5.66
N SER A 40 -4.98 -6.79 -5.51
CA SER A 40 -6.36 -6.40 -5.76
C SER A 40 -6.88 -5.39 -4.73
N GLU A 41 -6.53 -5.56 -3.46
CA GLU A 41 -6.88 -4.64 -2.39
C GLU A 41 -6.24 -3.26 -2.61
N THR A 42 -4.95 -3.24 -2.96
CA THR A 42 -4.22 -2.00 -3.29
C THR A 42 -4.86 -1.26 -4.45
N LYS A 43 -5.31 -2.00 -5.48
CA LYS A 43 -5.98 -1.43 -6.64
C LYS A 43 -7.33 -0.80 -6.25
N ALA A 44 -8.14 -1.47 -5.44
CA ALA A 44 -9.42 -0.93 -4.98
C ALA A 44 -9.25 0.39 -4.21
N LYS A 45 -8.28 0.46 -3.30
CA LYS A 45 -7.94 1.68 -2.55
C LYS A 45 -7.49 2.83 -3.47
N MET A 46 -6.76 2.51 -4.55
CA MET A 46 -6.39 3.51 -5.57
C MET A 46 -7.57 4.01 -6.39
N ASP A 47 -8.47 3.11 -6.80
CA ASP A 47 -9.63 3.47 -7.60
C ASP A 47 -10.59 4.37 -6.81
N GLU A 48 -10.74 4.13 -5.50
CA GLU A 48 -11.51 5.02 -4.59
C GLU A 48 -10.90 6.42 -4.50
N LEU A 49 -9.58 6.51 -4.28
CA LEU A 49 -8.85 7.78 -4.30
C LEU A 49 -9.02 8.51 -5.64
N GLU A 50 -8.93 7.79 -6.75
CA GLU A 50 -9.08 8.35 -8.09
C GLU A 50 -10.48 8.94 -8.30
N ASN A 51 -11.51 8.26 -7.79
CA ASN A 51 -12.89 8.74 -7.83
C ASN A 51 -13.06 10.06 -7.04
N GLU A 52 -12.55 10.11 -5.81
CA GLU A 52 -12.61 11.31 -4.98
C GLU A 52 -11.82 12.48 -5.57
N ILE A 53 -10.62 12.21 -6.10
CA ILE A 53 -9.80 13.21 -6.79
C ILE A 53 -10.50 13.73 -8.05
N SER A 54 -11.28 12.91 -8.73
CA SER A 54 -11.99 13.30 -9.96
C SER A 54 -13.09 14.31 -9.69
N ASN A 55 -13.69 14.30 -8.50
CA ASN A 55 -14.71 15.27 -8.07
C ASN A 55 -14.16 16.69 -7.87
N VAL A 56 -12.85 16.84 -7.62
CA VAL A 56 -12.21 18.14 -7.39
C VAL A 56 -11.93 18.81 -8.74
N VAL A 57 -12.43 20.02 -8.99
CA VAL A 57 -12.14 20.75 -10.24
C VAL A 57 -10.79 21.46 -10.15
N GLY A 58 -9.96 21.34 -11.20
CA GLY A 58 -8.65 22.01 -11.27
C GLY A 58 -7.53 21.31 -10.49
N LEU A 59 -6.51 22.05 -10.06
CA LEU A 59 -5.40 21.57 -9.22
C LEU A 59 -4.61 20.38 -9.79
N HIS A 60 -4.40 20.32 -11.11
CA HIS A 60 -3.79 19.18 -11.79
C HIS A 60 -2.45 18.74 -11.16
N GLU A 61 -1.54 19.68 -10.91
CA GLU A 61 -0.23 19.38 -10.31
C GLU A 61 -0.38 18.75 -8.92
N LEU A 62 -1.33 19.25 -8.11
CA LEU A 62 -1.58 18.70 -6.78
C LEU A 62 -2.14 17.27 -6.86
N LYS A 63 -3.05 17.02 -7.80
CA LYS A 63 -3.60 15.68 -8.04
C LYS A 63 -2.51 14.69 -8.44
N VAL A 64 -1.55 15.12 -9.27
CA VAL A 64 -0.40 14.29 -9.68
C VAL A 64 0.48 13.96 -8.46
N GLN A 65 0.77 14.95 -7.61
CA GLN A 65 1.55 14.72 -6.39
C GLN A 65 0.83 13.78 -5.41
N LEU A 66 -0.48 13.94 -5.24
CA LEU A 66 -1.30 13.10 -4.37
C LEU A 66 -1.30 11.64 -4.85
N ARG A 67 -1.44 11.40 -6.16
CA ARG A 67 -1.33 10.04 -6.75
C ARG A 67 0.04 9.41 -6.49
N LYS A 68 1.12 10.15 -6.72
CA LYS A 68 2.49 9.66 -6.48
C LYS A 68 2.70 9.30 -5.00
N TRP A 69 2.23 10.16 -4.10
CA TRP A 69 2.34 9.95 -2.67
C TRP A 69 1.53 8.73 -2.21
N ALA A 70 0.26 8.64 -2.62
CA ALA A 70 -0.60 7.50 -2.29
C ALA A 70 -0.04 6.18 -2.85
N GLY A 71 0.57 6.21 -4.04
CA GLY A 71 1.19 5.05 -4.66
C GLY A 71 2.36 4.52 -3.85
N GLY A 72 3.21 5.43 -3.35
CA GLY A 72 4.29 5.06 -2.44
C GLY A 72 3.76 4.47 -1.13
N MET A 73 2.71 5.06 -0.56
CA MET A 73 2.10 4.58 0.69
C MET A 73 1.51 3.18 0.58
N LEU A 74 0.76 2.92 -0.49
CA LEU A 74 0.16 1.60 -0.72
C LEU A 74 1.21 0.53 -1.03
N LEU A 75 2.28 0.89 -1.74
CA LEU A 75 3.42 0.00 -1.94
C LEU A 75 4.09 -0.37 -0.61
N ASP A 76 4.33 0.62 0.25
CA ASP A 76 4.90 0.41 1.57
C ASP A 76 4.03 -0.54 2.40
N GLU A 77 2.72 -0.33 2.41
CA GLU A 77 1.79 -1.19 3.15
C GLU A 77 1.77 -2.61 2.60
N ARG A 78 1.71 -2.76 1.27
CA ARG A 78 1.80 -4.07 0.60
C ARG A 78 3.10 -4.79 0.93
N CYS A 79 4.23 -4.08 0.96
CA CYS A 79 5.50 -4.68 1.33
C CYS A 79 5.47 -5.18 2.78
N ARG A 80 4.87 -4.42 3.72
CA ARG A 80 4.71 -4.85 5.11
C ARG A 80 3.82 -6.08 5.25
N THR A 81 2.68 -6.13 4.56
CA THR A 81 1.76 -7.30 4.63
C THR A 81 2.40 -8.56 4.06
N LEU A 82 3.31 -8.43 3.09
CA LEU A 82 4.11 -9.53 2.57
C LEU A 82 5.34 -9.87 3.43
N GLY A 83 5.53 -9.20 4.57
CA GLY A 83 6.67 -9.42 5.47
C GLY A 83 8.01 -8.89 4.91
N LEU A 84 7.97 -8.06 3.88
CA LEU A 84 9.15 -7.39 3.34
C LEU A 84 9.53 -6.20 4.24
N LYS A 85 10.84 -6.00 4.43
CA LYS A 85 11.34 -4.85 5.18
C LYS A 85 11.10 -3.57 4.39
N VAL A 86 10.29 -2.69 4.95
CA VAL A 86 10.13 -1.30 4.48
C VAL A 86 10.93 -0.40 5.42
N GLY A 87 11.57 0.62 4.87
CA GLY A 87 12.27 1.61 5.68
C GLY A 87 11.34 2.25 6.72
N ILE A 88 11.89 2.62 7.88
CA ILE A 88 11.12 3.34 8.91
C ILE A 88 10.71 4.68 8.32
N ARG A 89 9.41 4.84 8.06
CA ARG A 89 8.81 6.11 7.66
C ARG A 89 8.14 6.74 8.86
N ARG A 90 8.31 8.06 8.99
CA ARG A 90 7.52 8.87 9.91
C ARG A 90 6.05 8.84 9.46
N THR A 91 5.16 9.08 10.40
CA THR A 91 3.75 9.32 10.10
C THR A 91 3.62 10.29 8.94
N PRO A 92 2.83 9.94 7.91
CA PRO A 92 2.85 10.68 6.66
C PRO A 92 1.97 11.93 6.82
N HIS A 93 2.62 13.09 6.89
CA HIS A 93 1.98 14.39 6.94
C HIS A 93 2.09 15.08 5.58
N MET A 94 1.05 15.78 5.14
CA MET A 94 1.11 16.67 3.98
C MET A 94 0.80 18.10 4.41
N ALA A 95 1.58 19.05 3.88
CA ALA A 95 1.35 20.48 4.02
C ALA A 95 1.01 21.06 2.64
N PHE A 96 -0.15 21.69 2.52
CA PHE A 96 -0.57 22.35 1.29
C PHE A 96 -0.21 23.83 1.39
N LEU A 97 0.64 24.30 0.46
CA LEU A 97 1.02 25.70 0.32
C LEU A 97 0.43 26.23 -0.99
N GLY A 98 -0.48 27.20 -0.89
CA GLY A 98 -1.12 27.80 -2.06
C GLY A 98 -1.61 29.21 -1.76
N ASN A 99 -1.70 30.03 -2.82
CA ASN A 99 -2.31 31.36 -2.71
C ASN A 99 -3.82 31.21 -2.41
N PRO A 100 -4.39 32.12 -1.59
CA PRO A 100 -5.81 32.08 -1.25
C PRO A 100 -6.67 32.17 -2.52
N GLY A 101 -7.52 31.16 -2.75
CA GLY A 101 -8.37 31.05 -3.94
C GLY A 101 -8.29 29.69 -4.67
N SER A 102 -7.31 28.86 -4.37
CA SER A 102 -7.19 27.50 -4.94
C SER A 102 -8.07 26.44 -4.25
N GLY A 103 -8.73 26.78 -3.14
CA GLY A 103 -9.80 26.01 -2.51
C GLY A 103 -10.91 26.98 -2.09
N GLY A 104 -12.16 26.69 -2.44
CA GLY A 104 -13.30 27.56 -2.17
C GLY A 104 -13.48 27.84 -0.68
N GLY A 105 -13.30 29.10 -0.29
CA GLY A 105 -13.46 29.55 1.09
C GLY A 105 -12.70 30.86 1.31
N GLY A 106 -13.36 31.98 1.10
CA GLY A 106 -12.75 33.30 1.20
C GLY A 106 -12.38 33.67 2.63
N ARG A 107 -11.07 33.81 2.90
CA ARG A 107 -10.48 34.82 3.80
C ARG A 107 -8.97 34.86 3.57
N LEU A 108 -8.41 36.07 3.54
CA LEU A 108 -7.01 36.33 3.22
C LEU A 108 -6.10 35.98 4.41
N ASP A 109 -5.72 34.72 4.54
CA ASP A 109 -4.64 34.28 5.43
C ASP A 109 -3.70 33.35 4.63
N TYR A 110 -2.40 33.65 4.58
CA TYR A 110 -1.38 32.73 4.05
C TYR A 110 -1.22 31.57 5.06
N GLY A 111 -2.18 30.65 5.09
CA GLY A 111 -2.23 29.54 6.02
C GLY A 111 -1.54 28.29 5.48
N VAL A 112 -0.55 27.77 6.20
CA VAL A 112 -0.08 26.39 5.99
C VAL A 112 -1.13 25.46 6.59
N HIS A 113 -1.95 24.82 5.75
CA HIS A 113 -2.84 23.77 6.21
C HIS A 113 -2.07 22.45 6.23
N VAL A 114 -1.67 22.03 7.43
CA VAL A 114 -1.14 20.68 7.68
C VAL A 114 -2.33 19.76 7.87
N VAL A 115 -2.50 18.83 6.95
CA VAL A 115 -3.52 17.78 7.08
C VAL A 115 -2.78 16.51 7.51
N SER A 116 -3.08 16.05 8.73
CA SER A 116 -2.69 14.70 9.14
C SER A 116 -3.53 13.70 8.35
N VAL A 117 -2.88 12.93 7.49
CA VAL A 117 -3.54 11.99 6.57
C VAL A 117 -3.77 10.62 7.24
N GLU A 118 -3.75 10.57 8.57
CA GLU A 118 -3.94 9.35 9.38
C GLU A 118 -5.28 8.66 9.09
N LEU A 119 -6.26 9.38 8.53
CA LEU A 119 -7.60 8.89 8.25
C LEU A 119 -7.76 8.19 6.89
N ILE A 120 -6.89 8.41 5.91
CA ILE A 120 -7.09 7.85 4.54
C ILE A 120 -6.71 6.37 4.46
N PHE A 121 -5.90 5.86 5.40
CA PHE A 121 -5.44 4.46 5.38
C PHE A 121 -5.62 3.70 6.70
N SER A 122 -6.38 4.24 7.66
CA SER A 122 -6.79 3.49 8.84
C SER A 122 -7.97 2.56 8.50
N ILE A 123 -7.69 1.48 7.77
CA ILE A 123 -8.53 0.27 7.66
C ILE A 123 -7.58 -0.93 7.71
#